data_AF-A0A8H3MHD8-F1
#
_entry.id   AF-A0A8H3MHD8-F1
#
_cell.length_a   1.000
_cell.length_b   1.000
_cell.length_c   1.000
_cell.angle_alpha   90.00
_cell.angle_beta   90.00
_cell.angle_gamma   90.00
#
_symmetry.space_group_name_H-M   'P 1'
#
loop_
_entity.id
_entity.type
_entity.pdbx_description
1 polymer ?
#
loop_
_entity_poly.entity_id
_entity_poly.type
_entity_poly.pdbx_seq_one_letter_code
_entity_poly.pdbx_strand_id
1 'polypeptide(L)'
;MAGNKTVNNKGDKTVHIRTTRNDKNHFTVVLTCSANGTKYSPICIFKGKQLPQGEVIPKDFLFRIRKSENLSKESAMIVYDSFYGHLEKSVKIKFKQHNFHLAVIPVGLTNVCQPLDVSINKPFKDNLRKEWHEWMSRGSSGVTVAGNLKRARISNVCGWIKRSWNAVSDQIIFNSFKKCSISNLLDRSEDDMIYEEIDKLIAEYERKFRRI
;
A
#
# COMPACT_ATOMS: atom_id res chain seq x y z
N MET A 1 -4.72 -11.85 -12.51
CA MET A 1 -4.74 -13.28 -12.12
C MET A 1 -6.13 -13.61 -11.62
N ALA A 2 -6.84 -14.54 -12.27
CA ALA A 2 -8.06 -15.10 -11.69
C ALA A 2 -7.68 -15.81 -10.39
N GLY A 3 -8.38 -15.54 -9.28
CA GLY A 3 -8.05 -16.14 -8.00
C GLY A 3 -8.29 -17.65 -8.01
N ASN A 4 -7.49 -18.41 -7.25
CA ASN A 4 -7.64 -19.87 -7.08
C ASN A 4 -8.88 -20.28 -6.26
N LYS A 5 -9.86 -19.39 -6.11
CA LYS A 5 -11.08 -19.60 -5.32
C LYS A 5 -12.29 -19.12 -6.12
N THR A 6 -13.28 -20.01 -6.26
CA THR A 6 -14.57 -19.75 -6.91
C THR A 6 -15.69 -19.92 -5.87
N VAL A 7 -16.73 -19.09 -5.94
CA VAL A 7 -17.94 -19.23 -5.12
C VAL A 7 -19.02 -19.86 -5.99
N ASN A 8 -19.62 -20.96 -5.55
CA ASN A 8 -20.74 -21.61 -6.23
C ASN A 8 -21.75 -22.20 -5.24
N ASN A 9 -22.95 -22.52 -5.72
CA ASN A 9 -23.97 -23.18 -4.90
C ASN A 9 -23.51 -24.60 -4.51
N LYS A 10 -23.79 -24.97 -3.25
CA LYS A 10 -23.46 -26.31 -2.73
C LYS A 10 -24.30 -27.37 -3.46
N GLY A 11 -23.65 -28.37 -4.04
CA GLY A 11 -24.30 -29.48 -4.75
C GLY A 11 -24.23 -29.41 -6.27
N ASP A 12 -23.71 -28.33 -6.84
CA ASP A 12 -23.52 -28.22 -8.29
C ASP A 12 -22.46 -29.20 -8.80
N LYS A 13 -22.84 -30.01 -9.81
CA LYS A 13 -21.94 -30.97 -10.47
C LYS A 13 -20.85 -30.29 -11.31
N THR A 14 -21.09 -29.05 -11.73
CA THR A 14 -20.18 -28.27 -12.58
C THR A 14 -19.96 -26.89 -12.00
N VAL A 15 -18.70 -26.54 -11.71
CA VAL A 15 -18.31 -25.21 -11.22
C VAL A 15 -17.79 -24.38 -12.39
N HIS A 16 -18.61 -23.47 -12.89
CA HIS A 16 -18.17 -22.51 -13.91
C HIS A 16 -17.40 -21.36 -13.25
N ILE A 17 -16.18 -21.11 -13.71
CA ILE A 17 -15.40 -19.93 -13.30
C ILE A 17 -16.06 -18.69 -13.91
N ARG A 18 -16.85 -17.97 -13.12
CA ARG A 18 -17.48 -16.72 -13.52
C ARG A 18 -16.58 -15.55 -13.16
N THR A 19 -16.11 -14.80 -14.15
CA THR A 19 -15.45 -13.52 -13.91
C THR A 19 -16.46 -12.38 -14.00
N THR A 20 -16.16 -11.26 -13.35
CA THR A 20 -17.00 -10.06 -13.41
C THR A 20 -16.94 -9.36 -14.78
N ARG A 21 -16.06 -9.82 -15.70
CA ARG A 21 -15.56 -9.08 -16.88
C ARG A 21 -15.04 -7.66 -16.55
N ASN A 22 -14.92 -7.33 -15.26
CA ASN A 22 -14.45 -6.06 -14.71
C ASN A 22 -12.98 -6.16 -14.27
N ASP A 23 -12.31 -7.22 -14.68
CA ASP A 23 -10.96 -7.60 -14.31
C ASP A 23 -9.90 -6.56 -14.76
N LYS A 24 -10.30 -5.65 -15.67
CA LYS A 24 -9.51 -4.52 -16.20
C LYS A 24 -9.70 -3.21 -15.42
N ASN A 25 -10.56 -3.17 -14.42
CA ASN A 25 -10.77 -1.95 -13.63
C ASN A 25 -9.81 -1.92 -12.44
N HIS A 26 -8.71 -1.21 -12.65
CA HIS A 26 -7.71 -0.92 -11.63
C HIS A 26 -8.03 0.40 -10.91
N PHE A 27 -7.63 0.47 -9.65
CA PHE A 27 -7.57 1.69 -8.85
C PHE A 27 -6.25 1.72 -8.10
N THR A 28 -5.81 2.92 -7.72
CA THR A 28 -4.58 3.11 -6.95
C THR A 28 -4.95 3.53 -5.54
N VAL A 29 -4.24 2.97 -4.55
CA VAL A 29 -4.34 3.39 -3.15
C VAL A 29 -3.00 3.94 -2.73
N VAL A 30 -2.99 5.18 -2.24
CA VAL A 30 -1.81 5.77 -1.60
C VAL A 30 -1.96 5.58 -0.11
N LEU A 31 -1.05 4.82 0.48
CA LEU A 31 -0.94 4.60 1.92
C LEU A 31 0.14 5.51 2.48
N THR A 32 -0.06 5.99 3.72
CA THR A 32 0.92 6.83 4.40
C THR A 32 0.89 6.51 5.88
N CYS A 33 2.06 6.35 6.48
CA CYS A 33 2.25 6.06 7.90
C CYS A 33 3.55 6.68 8.42
N SER A 34 3.65 6.82 9.74
CA SER A 34 4.85 7.29 10.45
C SER A 34 5.53 6.12 11.19
N ALA A 35 6.81 6.30 11.53
CA ALA A 35 7.62 5.31 12.22
C ALA A 35 7.08 4.95 13.63
N ASN A 36 6.32 5.85 14.25
CA ASN A 36 5.64 5.62 15.53
C ASN A 36 4.40 4.71 15.42
N GLY A 37 4.09 4.20 14.23
CA GLY A 37 2.91 3.37 13.98
C GLY A 37 1.68 4.14 13.51
N THR A 38 1.68 5.48 13.53
CA THR A 38 0.52 6.26 13.08
C THR A 38 0.20 5.98 11.62
N LYS A 39 -1.08 5.68 11.35
CA LYS A 39 -1.64 5.48 10.02
C LYS A 39 -2.47 6.70 9.60
N TYR A 40 -2.20 7.25 8.42
CA TYR A 40 -3.03 8.32 7.87
C TYR A 40 -4.12 7.78 6.95
N SER A 41 -5.12 8.63 6.65
CA SER A 41 -6.22 8.26 5.76
C SER A 41 -5.71 7.91 4.36
N PRO A 42 -6.03 6.72 3.81
CA PRO A 42 -5.65 6.35 2.45
C PRO A 42 -6.29 7.26 1.40
N ILE A 43 -5.53 7.59 0.35
CA ILE A 43 -6.07 8.25 -0.84
C ILE A 43 -6.42 7.18 -1.88
N CYS A 44 -7.65 7.23 -2.40
CA CYS A 44 -8.12 6.30 -3.43
C CYS A 44 -8.24 7.02 -4.77
N ILE A 45 -7.52 6.56 -5.79
CA ILE A 45 -7.52 7.11 -7.14
C ILE A 45 -8.21 6.12 -8.07
N PHE A 46 -9.38 6.51 -8.58
CA PHE A 46 -10.16 5.71 -9.53
C PHE A 46 -10.00 6.26 -10.95
N LYS A 47 -10.05 5.37 -11.94
CA LYS A 47 -9.97 5.74 -13.37
C LYS A 47 -10.98 6.85 -13.73
N GLY A 48 -10.52 7.84 -14.50
CA GLY A 48 -11.34 8.96 -14.97
C GLY A 48 -11.56 10.07 -13.94
N LYS A 49 -10.90 9.99 -12.77
CA LYS A 49 -10.85 11.09 -11.80
C LYS A 49 -9.49 11.77 -11.91
N GLN A 50 -9.52 13.08 -12.17
CA GLN A 50 -8.34 13.95 -12.14
C GLN A 50 -8.46 14.89 -10.95
N LEU A 51 -7.32 15.33 -10.44
CA LEU A 51 -7.28 16.44 -9.50
C LEU A 51 -7.73 17.73 -10.21
N PRO A 52 -8.24 18.72 -9.46
CA PRO A 52 -8.48 20.06 -10.00
C PRO A 52 -7.23 20.61 -10.71
N GLN A 53 -7.44 21.46 -11.71
CA GLN A 53 -6.36 22.05 -12.47
C GLN A 53 -5.35 22.75 -11.55
N GLY A 54 -4.07 22.41 -11.68
CA GLY A 54 -2.99 22.96 -10.85
C GLY A 54 -2.76 22.25 -9.52
N GLU A 55 -3.60 21.26 -9.14
CA GLU A 55 -3.35 20.41 -7.97
C GLU A 55 -2.58 19.13 -8.35
N VAL A 56 -1.45 18.91 -7.69
CA VAL A 56 -0.63 17.68 -7.81
C VAL A 56 -0.79 16.73 -6.63
N ILE A 57 -1.36 17.23 -5.52
CA ILE A 57 -1.66 16.50 -4.30
C ILE A 57 -3.06 16.95 -3.85
N PRO A 58 -3.93 16.06 -3.35
CA PRO A 58 -5.23 16.46 -2.84
C PRO A 58 -5.12 17.61 -1.83
N LYS A 59 -6.00 18.60 -1.98
CA LYS A 59 -6.09 19.73 -1.07
C LYS A 59 -6.15 19.26 0.40
N ASP A 60 -5.42 19.97 1.26
CA ASP A 60 -5.29 19.74 2.70
C ASP A 60 -4.66 18.41 3.15
N PHE A 61 -4.25 17.51 2.24
CA PHE A 61 -3.65 16.24 2.63
C PHE A 61 -2.42 16.43 3.54
N LEU A 62 -1.47 17.26 3.11
CA LEU A 62 -0.26 17.55 3.88
C LEU A 62 -0.57 18.31 5.18
N PHE A 63 -1.55 19.23 5.13
CA PHE A 63 -2.00 19.95 6.31
C PHE A 63 -2.59 19.01 7.37
N ARG A 64 -3.38 18.03 6.94
CA ARG A 64 -3.98 17.03 7.83
C ARG A 64 -2.91 16.18 8.52
N ILE A 65 -1.87 15.75 7.80
CA ILE A 65 -0.75 15.01 8.39
C ILE A 65 -0.04 15.85 9.45
N ARG A 66 0.29 17.11 9.15
CA ARG A 66 0.93 18.00 10.14
C ARG A 66 0.08 18.19 11.38
N LYS A 67 -1.23 18.42 11.19
CA LYS A 67 -2.16 18.61 12.29
C LYS A 67 -2.28 17.36 13.15
N SER A 68 -2.32 16.16 12.57
CA SER A 68 -2.43 14.92 13.35
C SER A 68 -1.19 14.62 14.19
N GLU A 69 -0.01 15.03 13.74
CA GLU A 69 1.26 14.80 14.45
C GLU A 69 1.68 16.00 15.31
N ASN A 70 0.83 17.02 15.46
CA ASN A 70 1.18 18.28 16.15
C ASN A 70 2.48 18.95 15.64
N LEU A 71 2.82 18.73 14.37
CA LEU A 71 4.02 19.28 13.72
C LEU A 71 3.84 20.76 13.36
N SER A 72 3.42 21.62 14.29
CA SER A 72 3.19 23.04 13.96
C SER A 72 4.48 23.79 13.63
N LYS A 73 5.62 23.37 14.19
CA LYS A 73 6.94 24.03 14.03
C LYS A 73 8.09 23.10 13.64
N GLU A 74 7.92 21.79 13.75
CA GLU A 74 8.98 20.81 13.49
C GLU A 74 9.05 20.44 12.01
N SER A 75 10.26 20.21 11.52
CA SER A 75 10.45 19.66 10.18
C SER A 75 10.15 18.16 10.20
N ALA A 76 9.49 17.67 9.16
CA ALA A 76 9.19 16.24 9.01
C ALA A 76 9.77 15.72 7.70
N MET A 77 10.15 14.45 7.68
CA MET A 77 10.67 13.80 6.48
C MET A 77 9.61 12.88 5.87
N ILE A 78 9.48 12.92 4.56
CA ILE A 78 8.69 11.97 3.79
C ILE A 78 9.64 11.17 2.92
N VAL A 79 9.51 9.84 3.01
CA VAL A 79 10.28 8.88 2.22
C VAL A 79 9.36 8.26 1.16
N TYR A 80 9.75 8.31 -0.10
CA TYR A 80 9.03 7.64 -1.20
C TYR A 80 9.99 7.14 -2.29
N ASP A 81 9.48 6.29 -3.17
CA ASP A 81 10.21 5.78 -4.32
C ASP A 81 10.51 6.87 -5.36
N SER A 82 11.35 6.52 -6.32
CA SER A 82 11.71 7.36 -7.45
C SER A 82 10.65 7.36 -8.56
N PHE A 83 9.36 7.18 -8.24
CA PHE A 83 8.29 7.30 -9.23
C PHE A 83 8.30 8.69 -9.87
N TYR A 84 8.18 8.76 -11.20
CA TYR A 84 8.37 10.00 -11.96
C TYR A 84 7.46 11.15 -11.47
N GLY A 85 6.22 10.84 -11.08
CA GLY A 85 5.30 11.85 -10.53
C GLY A 85 5.75 12.42 -9.18
N HIS A 86 6.50 11.69 -8.36
CA HIS A 86 7.06 12.20 -7.10
C HIS A 86 8.26 13.12 -7.32
N LEU A 87 8.94 12.97 -8.46
CA LEU A 87 10.13 13.76 -8.79
C LEU A 87 9.81 15.13 -9.40
N GLU A 88 8.54 15.37 -9.73
CA GLU A 88 8.08 16.62 -10.33
C GLU A 88 8.39 17.84 -9.43
N LYS A 89 8.82 18.95 -10.05
CA LYS A 89 9.17 20.19 -9.31
C LYS A 89 7.99 20.73 -8.50
N SER A 90 6.79 20.68 -9.06
CA SER A 90 5.55 21.13 -8.41
C SER A 90 5.27 20.37 -7.12
N VAL A 91 5.48 19.05 -7.11
CA VAL A 91 5.35 18.18 -5.94
C VAL A 91 6.39 18.58 -4.89
N LYS A 92 7.66 18.70 -5.27
CA LYS A 92 8.73 19.13 -4.35
C LYS A 92 8.46 20.48 -3.69
N ILE A 93 8.01 21.45 -4.47
CA ILE A 93 7.62 22.78 -3.99
C ILE A 93 6.47 22.65 -2.97
N LYS A 94 5.45 21.85 -3.27
CA LYS A 94 4.29 21.66 -2.39
C LYS A 94 4.69 21.08 -1.04
N PHE A 95 5.52 20.03 -1.00
CA PHE A 95 6.00 19.46 0.26
C PHE A 95 6.86 20.46 1.04
N LYS A 96 7.76 21.19 0.37
CA LYS A 96 8.59 22.23 1.02
C LYS A 96 7.75 23.35 1.62
N GLN A 97 6.69 23.81 0.94
CA GLN A 97 5.74 24.80 1.46
C GLN A 97 5.04 24.34 2.75
N HIS A 98 4.88 23.03 2.92
CA HIS A 98 4.35 22.41 4.13
C HIS A 98 5.44 21.90 5.09
N ASN A 99 6.68 22.41 4.98
CA ASN A 99 7.81 22.07 5.86
C ASN A 99 8.05 20.55 5.98
N PHE A 100 7.98 19.86 4.84
CA PHE A 100 8.41 18.48 4.68
C PHE A 100 9.70 18.41 3.86
N HIS A 101 10.71 17.72 4.38
CA HIS A 101 11.87 17.26 3.62
C HIS A 101 11.54 15.97 2.89
N LEU A 102 12.17 15.79 1.73
CA LEU A 102 11.90 14.68 0.84
C LEU A 102 13.14 13.81 0.70
N ALA A 103 13.01 12.54 1.05
CA ALA A 103 14.03 11.52 0.84
C ALA A 103 13.54 10.56 -0.24
N VAL A 104 14.24 10.54 -1.37
CA VAL A 104 13.90 9.68 -2.51
C VAL A 104 14.69 8.37 -2.40
N ILE A 105 13.99 7.24 -2.42
CA ILE A 105 14.61 5.93 -2.48
C ILE A 105 15.13 5.70 -3.91
N PRO A 106 16.41 5.32 -4.09
CA PRO A 106 16.96 5.01 -5.41
C PRO A 106 16.20 3.88 -6.12
N VAL A 107 16.22 3.91 -7.45
CA VAL A 107 15.63 2.87 -8.29
C VAL A 107 16.20 1.50 -7.90
N GLY A 108 15.34 0.50 -7.76
CA GLY A 108 15.75 -0.87 -7.43
C GLY A 108 15.97 -1.13 -5.94
N LEU A 109 15.81 -0.12 -5.07
CA LEU A 109 15.95 -0.28 -3.62
C LEU A 109 14.61 -0.28 -2.87
N THR A 110 13.48 -0.13 -3.55
CA THR A 110 12.15 -0.15 -2.94
C THR A 110 11.91 -1.41 -2.10
N ASN A 111 12.34 -2.57 -2.56
CA ASN A 111 12.18 -3.85 -1.86
C ASN A 111 13.06 -3.98 -0.59
N VAL A 112 13.93 -3.02 -0.32
CA VAL A 112 14.86 -3.01 0.83
C VAL A 112 14.58 -1.81 1.73
N CYS A 113 14.42 -0.62 1.14
CA CYS A 113 14.40 0.65 1.86
C CYS A 113 13.00 1.26 1.99
N GLN A 114 11.96 0.69 1.37
CA GLN A 114 10.60 1.24 1.43
C GLN A 114 9.73 0.42 2.39
N PRO A 115 9.37 0.95 3.58
CA PRO A 115 8.59 0.21 4.58
C PRO A 115 7.28 -0.35 4.03
N LEU A 116 6.65 0.41 3.12
CA LEU A 116 5.44 0.00 2.42
C LEU A 116 5.64 -1.30 1.64
N ASP A 117 6.70 -1.43 0.85
CA ASP A 117 6.93 -2.61 0.01
C ASP A 117 7.60 -3.76 0.75
N VAL A 118 8.41 -3.46 1.78
CA VAL A 118 9.11 -4.46 2.59
C VAL A 118 8.13 -5.30 3.41
N SER A 119 7.20 -4.68 4.13
CA SER A 119 6.38 -5.40 5.12
C SER A 119 4.90 -5.04 5.13
N ILE A 120 4.51 -3.82 4.72
CA ILE A 120 3.14 -3.32 4.94
C ILE A 120 2.17 -3.68 3.81
N ASN A 121 2.61 -3.64 2.56
CA ASN A 121 1.75 -3.82 1.39
C ASN A 121 1.16 -5.23 1.31
N LYS A 122 1.90 -6.25 1.76
CA LYS A 122 1.41 -7.64 1.78
C LYS A 122 0.20 -7.81 2.72
N PRO A 123 0.28 -7.56 4.03
CA PRO A 123 -0.86 -7.71 4.93
C PRO A 123 -2.03 -6.79 4.54
N PHE A 124 -1.77 -5.57 4.06
CA PHE A 124 -2.83 -4.72 3.52
C PHE A 124 -3.57 -5.37 2.34
N LYS A 125 -2.84 -5.89 1.34
CA LYS A 125 -3.42 -6.56 0.17
C LYS A 125 -4.17 -7.84 0.56
N ASP A 126 -3.69 -8.57 1.55
CA ASP A 126 -4.34 -9.79 2.04
C ASP A 126 -5.65 -9.47 2.77
N ASN A 127 -5.66 -8.44 3.62
CA ASN A 127 -6.89 -7.93 4.24
C ASN A 127 -7.90 -7.45 3.18
N LEU A 128 -7.44 -6.71 2.17
CA LEU A 128 -8.31 -6.22 1.10
C LEU A 128 -8.90 -7.37 0.26
N ARG A 129 -8.13 -8.42 0.02
CA ARG A 129 -8.62 -9.65 -0.62
C ARG A 129 -9.66 -10.35 0.23
N LYS A 130 -9.47 -10.41 1.56
CA LYS A 130 -10.45 -10.99 2.48
C LYS A 130 -11.78 -10.26 2.42
N GLU A 131 -11.78 -8.93 2.48
CA GLU A 131 -12.98 -8.09 2.34
C GLU A 131 -13.71 -8.34 1.01
N TRP A 132 -12.95 -8.44 -0.09
CA TRP A 132 -13.51 -8.80 -1.40
C TRP A 132 -14.15 -10.19 -1.39
N HIS A 133 -13.44 -11.21 -0.86
CA HIS A 133 -13.93 -12.58 -0.82
C HIS A 133 -15.19 -12.72 0.02
N GLU A 134 -15.24 -12.07 1.19
CA GLU A 134 -16.44 -12.08 2.04
C GLU A 134 -17.63 -11.43 1.34
N TRP A 135 -17.41 -10.30 0.66
CA TRP A 135 -18.48 -9.65 -0.10
C TRP A 135 -19.01 -10.53 -1.24
N MET A 136 -18.11 -11.21 -1.96
CA MET A 136 -18.48 -12.16 -3.01
C MET A 136 -19.26 -13.36 -2.45
N SER A 137 -18.83 -13.93 -1.33
CA SER A 137 -19.46 -15.11 -0.71
C SER A 137 -20.85 -14.84 -0.15
N ARG A 138 -21.14 -13.59 0.26
CA ARG A 138 -22.47 -13.20 0.77
C ARG A 138 -23.52 -13.00 -0.33
N GLY A 139 -23.21 -13.31 -1.59
CA GLY A 139 -24.11 -13.07 -2.72
C GLY A 139 -24.39 -11.58 -2.99
N SER A 140 -23.61 -10.68 -2.39
CA SER A 140 -23.81 -9.23 -2.48
C SER A 140 -23.45 -8.69 -3.88
N SER A 141 -22.75 -9.49 -4.68
CA SER A 141 -22.60 -9.32 -6.12
C SER A 141 -23.79 -9.95 -6.85
N GLY A 142 -24.95 -9.28 -6.84
CA GLY A 142 -26.07 -9.73 -7.70
C GLY A 142 -25.64 -9.89 -9.17
N VAL A 143 -26.43 -10.55 -9.99
CA VAL A 143 -26.10 -10.76 -11.40
C VAL A 143 -26.71 -9.62 -12.25
N THR A 144 -25.98 -9.16 -13.27
CA THR A 144 -26.49 -8.25 -14.30
C THR A 144 -27.44 -8.98 -15.23
N VAL A 145 -28.26 -8.27 -16.01
CA VAL A 145 -29.15 -8.87 -17.01
C VAL A 145 -28.38 -9.75 -18.01
N ALA A 146 -27.12 -9.40 -18.30
CA ALA A 146 -26.22 -10.15 -19.17
C ALA A 146 -25.50 -11.33 -18.48
N GLY A 147 -25.88 -11.73 -17.27
CA GLY A 147 -25.29 -12.88 -16.57
C GLY A 147 -23.95 -12.62 -15.86
N ASN A 148 -23.39 -11.40 -15.95
CA ASN A 148 -22.13 -11.04 -15.28
C ASN A 148 -22.36 -10.63 -13.83
N LEU A 149 -21.39 -10.89 -12.94
CA LEU A 149 -21.42 -10.43 -11.55
C LEU A 149 -21.38 -8.89 -11.49
N LYS A 150 -22.28 -8.29 -10.71
CA LYS A 150 -22.33 -6.83 -10.51
C LYS A 150 -21.04 -6.33 -9.87
N ARG A 151 -20.61 -5.16 -10.30
CA ARG A 151 -19.44 -4.45 -9.74
C ARG A 151 -19.74 -3.94 -8.33
N ALA A 152 -18.75 -4.01 -7.44
CA ALA A 152 -18.79 -3.34 -6.15
C ALA A 152 -18.90 -1.82 -6.31
N ARG A 153 -19.77 -1.18 -5.54
CA ARG A 153 -19.85 0.29 -5.48
C ARG A 153 -18.54 0.86 -4.95
N ILE A 154 -18.16 2.06 -5.42
CA ILE A 154 -16.94 2.76 -4.96
C ILE A 154 -16.94 2.93 -3.43
N SER A 155 -18.10 3.22 -2.84
CA SER A 155 -18.26 3.32 -1.38
C SER A 155 -17.89 2.03 -0.65
N ASN A 156 -18.25 0.86 -1.19
CA ASN A 156 -17.90 -0.43 -0.60
C ASN A 156 -16.38 -0.63 -0.67
N VAL A 157 -15.78 -0.35 -1.83
CA VAL A 157 -14.33 -0.44 -2.04
C VAL A 157 -13.57 0.47 -1.07
N CYS A 158 -13.99 1.73 -0.92
CA CYS A 158 -13.40 2.64 0.07
C CYS A 158 -13.55 2.12 1.51
N GLY A 159 -14.70 1.51 1.84
CA GLY A 159 -14.92 0.85 3.13
C GLY A 159 -13.95 -0.31 3.37
N TRP A 160 -13.73 -1.15 2.37
CA TRP A 160 -12.76 -2.25 2.42
C TRP A 160 -11.34 -1.75 2.60
N ILE A 161 -10.94 -0.73 1.84
CA ILE A 161 -9.61 -0.11 1.96
C ILE A 161 -9.40 0.42 3.37
N LYS A 162 -10.36 1.17 3.91
CA LYS A 162 -10.29 1.71 5.28
C LYS A 162 -10.13 0.62 6.33
N ARG A 163 -10.96 -0.43 6.29
CA ARG A 163 -10.87 -1.55 7.24
C ARG A 163 -9.57 -2.34 7.09
N SER A 164 -9.17 -2.61 5.85
CA SER A 164 -7.94 -3.35 5.54
C SER A 164 -6.70 -2.60 6.02
N TRP A 165 -6.70 -1.28 5.89
CA TRP A 165 -5.63 -0.43 6.38
C TRP A 165 -5.58 -0.36 7.90
N ASN A 166 -6.74 -0.19 8.55
CA ASN A 166 -6.83 -0.20 10.01
C ASN A 166 -6.39 -1.54 10.62
N ALA A 167 -6.61 -2.65 9.90
CA ALA A 167 -6.24 -3.99 10.33
C ALA A 167 -4.75 -4.32 10.18
N VAL A 168 -3.95 -3.48 9.51
CA VAL A 168 -2.48 -3.60 9.57
C VAL A 168 -2.04 -3.14 10.96
N SER A 169 -1.36 -4.01 11.71
CA SER A 169 -0.94 -3.69 13.08
C SER A 169 0.18 -2.64 13.11
N ASP A 170 0.20 -1.85 14.17
CA ASP A 170 1.22 -0.82 14.36
C ASP A 170 2.62 -1.44 14.54
N GLN A 171 2.68 -2.67 15.08
CA GLN A 171 3.93 -3.45 15.15
C GLN A 171 4.52 -3.75 13.78
N ILE A 172 3.69 -4.07 12.77
CA ILE A 172 4.18 -4.28 11.39
C ILE A 172 4.79 -2.99 10.86
N ILE A 173 4.16 -1.84 11.15
CA ILE A 173 4.67 -0.54 10.75
C ILE A 173 6.01 -0.28 11.44
N PHE A 174 6.09 -0.35 12.76
CA PHE A 174 7.32 -0.13 13.51
C PHE A 174 8.47 -1.02 13.01
N ASN A 175 8.24 -2.33 12.90
CA ASN A 175 9.23 -3.29 12.42
C ASN A 175 9.65 -3.01 10.98
N SER A 176 8.75 -2.51 10.14
CA SER A 176 9.07 -2.17 8.74
C SER A 176 10.02 -0.98 8.63
N PHE A 177 9.86 0.04 9.48
CA PHE A 177 10.76 1.20 9.50
C PHE A 177 12.16 0.80 10.01
N LYS A 178 12.23 -0.06 11.03
CA LYS A 178 13.51 -0.62 11.52
C LYS A 178 14.21 -1.49 10.47
N LYS A 179 13.45 -2.36 9.80
CA LYS A 179 13.98 -3.23 8.74
C LYS A 179 14.50 -2.43 7.54
N CYS A 180 13.98 -1.24 7.31
CA CYS A 180 14.46 -0.33 6.26
C CYS A 180 15.59 0.60 6.72
N SER A 181 16.12 0.44 7.95
CA SER A 181 17.16 1.30 8.53
C SER A 181 16.75 2.77 8.68
N ILE A 182 15.44 3.08 8.74
CA ILE A 182 14.95 4.46 8.75
C ILE A 182 14.82 5.00 10.18
N SER A 183 14.40 4.16 11.12
CA SER A 183 14.14 4.56 12.51
C SER A 183 15.09 3.91 13.51
N ASN A 184 16.20 3.33 13.05
CA ASN A 184 17.17 2.65 13.88
C ASN A 184 17.96 3.67 14.72
N LEU A 185 18.40 3.23 15.90
CA LEU A 185 19.39 3.97 16.68
C LEU A 185 20.70 4.10 15.89
N LEU A 186 21.29 5.30 15.92
CA LEU A 186 22.54 5.60 15.21
C LEU A 186 23.75 4.82 15.74
N ASP A 187 23.63 4.28 16.96
CA ASP A 187 24.65 3.44 17.61
C ASP A 187 24.67 1.99 17.10
N ARG A 188 23.81 1.65 16.12
CA ARG A 188 23.68 0.34 15.47
C ARG A 188 23.19 -0.79 16.39
N SER A 189 22.72 -0.48 17.59
CA SER A 189 22.19 -1.50 18.52
C SER A 189 20.90 -2.17 18.04
N GLU A 190 20.23 -1.61 17.04
CA GLU A 190 18.97 -2.15 16.48
C GLU A 190 19.13 -2.74 15.07
N ASP A 191 20.38 -2.90 14.61
CA ASP A 191 20.68 -3.33 13.25
C ASP A 191 20.63 -4.85 13.06
N ASP A 192 20.39 -5.63 14.12
CA ASP A 192 20.32 -7.09 14.08
C ASP A 192 19.33 -7.60 13.02
N MET A 193 18.17 -6.94 12.90
CA MET A 193 17.16 -7.27 11.89
C MET A 193 17.63 -7.02 10.45
N ILE A 194 18.57 -6.09 10.24
CA ILE A 194 19.14 -5.78 8.94
C ILE A 194 20.20 -6.83 8.58
N TYR A 195 21.10 -7.16 9.52
CA TYR A 195 22.15 -8.15 9.30
C TYR A 195 21.56 -9.54 9.02
N GLU A 196 20.52 -9.98 9.74
CA GLU A 196 19.86 -11.25 9.46
C GLU A 196 19.28 -11.35 8.04
N GLU A 197 18.78 -10.24 7.48
CA GLU A 197 18.23 -10.21 6.12
C GLU A 197 19.35 -10.23 5.07
N ILE A 198 20.43 -9.48 5.32
CA ILE A 198 21.64 -9.47 4.49
C ILE A 198 22.27 -10.86 4.46
N ASP A 199 22.40 -11.52 5.61
CA ASP A 199 22.95 -12.87 5.71
C ASP A 199 22.09 -13.89 4.97
N LYS A 200 20.76 -13.78 5.03
CA LYS A 200 19.84 -14.60 4.24
C LYS A 200 20.02 -14.37 2.74
N LEU A 201 20.16 -13.11 2.30
CA LEU A 201 20.39 -12.76 0.90
C LEU A 201 21.75 -13.27 0.41
N ILE A 202 22.81 -13.14 1.21
CA ILE A 202 24.14 -13.70 0.92
C ILE A 202 24.04 -15.22 0.80
N ALA A 203 23.40 -15.90 1.76
CA ALA A 203 23.22 -17.35 1.74
C ALA A 203 22.37 -17.84 0.55
N GLU A 204 21.40 -17.04 0.08
CA GLU A 204 20.62 -17.34 -1.12
C GLU A 204 21.45 -17.12 -2.40
N TYR A 205 22.22 -16.04 -2.47
CA TYR A 205 23.14 -15.75 -3.57
C TYR A 205 24.22 -16.84 -3.69
N GLU A 206 24.86 -17.23 -2.59
CA GLU A 206 25.84 -18.32 -2.54
C GLU A 206 25.23 -19.66 -3.00
N ARG A 207 24.01 -20.00 -2.55
CA ARG A 207 23.31 -21.21 -3.02
C ARG A 207 23.05 -21.19 -4.52
N LYS A 208 22.82 -20.01 -5.09
CA LYS A 208 22.58 -19.82 -6.52
C LYS A 208 23.88 -19.95 -7.33
N PHE A 209 25.01 -19.53 -6.78
CA PHE A 209 26.33 -19.60 -7.42
C PHE A 209 27.09 -20.91 -7.20
N ARG A 210 26.75 -21.73 -6.18
CA ARG A 210 27.28 -23.10 -6.02
C ARG A 210 26.66 -24.14 -6.97
N ARG A 211 25.74 -23.76 -7.85
CA ARG A 211 25.04 -24.64 -8.81
C ARG A 211 25.55 -24.53 -10.26
N ILE A 212 26.70 -23.89 -10.47
CA ILE A 212 27.46 -23.88 -11.73
C ILE A 212 28.77 -24.63 -11.45
#